data_AF-A0A090W436-F1
#
_entry.id   AF-A0A090W436-F1
#
_cell.length_a   1.000
_cell.length_b   1.000
_cell.length_c   1.000
_cell.angle_alpha   90.00
_cell.angle_beta   90.00
_cell.angle_gamma   90.00
#
_symmetry.space_group_name_H-M   'P 1'
#
loop_
_entity.id
_entity.type
_entity.pdbx_description
1 polymer ?
#
loop_
_entity_poly.entity_id
_entity_poly.type
_entity_poly.pdbx_seq_one_letter_code
_entity_poly.pdbx_strand_id
1 'polypeptide(L)' 'MFDLLGRALQTFNGDSNNETYNLSTLKNSVYIANIELQNGATLSKKFIKK' A
#
# COMPACT_ATOMS: atom_id res chain seq x y z
N MET A 1 -3.56 -1.39 1.53
CA MET A 1 -2.89 -0.21 2.14
C MET A 1 -3.61 0.16 3.42
N PHE A 2 -2.85 0.49 4.46
CA PHE A 2 -3.34 0.72 5.81
C PHE A 2 -2.77 2.00 6.41
N ASP A 3 -3.51 2.64 7.31
CA ASP A 3 -2.93 3.62 8.24
C ASP A 3 -2.23 2.95 9.43
N LEU A 4 -1.57 3.75 10.28
CA LEU A 4 -0.86 3.24 11.47
C LEU A 4 -1.76 2.52 12.49
N LEU A 5 -3.07 2.74 12.46
CA LEU A 5 -4.02 2.08 13.35
C LEU A 5 -4.51 0.73 12.78
N GLY A 6 -4.02 0.35 11.60
CA GLY A 6 -4.40 -0.91 10.94
C GLY A 6 -5.71 -0.84 10.17
N ARG A 7 -6.33 0.34 10.00
CA ARG A 7 -7.53 0.48 9.17
C ARG A 7 -7.16 0.32 7.70
N ALA A 8 -7.85 -0.58 7.01
CA ALA A 8 -7.73 -0.75 5.56
C ALA A 8 -8.29 0.50 4.86
N LEU A 9 -7.49 1.09 3.97
CA LEU A 9 -7.86 2.30 3.23
C LEU A 9 -8.16 2.01 1.76
N GLN A 10 -7.34 1.18 1.13
CA GLN A 10 -7.45 0.88 -0.29
C GLN A 10 -6.75 -0.44 -0.63
N THR A 11 -7.35 -1.18 -1.56
CA THR A 11 -6.80 -2.40 -2.17
C THR A 11 -6.58 -2.13 -3.65
N PHE A 12 -5.48 -2.67 -4.17
CA PHE A 12 -5.10 -2.58 -5.58
C PHE A 12 -4.84 -4.00 -6.06
N ASN A 13 -5.31 -4.32 -7.28
CA ASN A 13 -5.04 -5.59 -7.92
C ASN A 13 -3.94 -5.35 -8.95
N GLY A 14 -2.72 -5.79 -8.63
CA GLY A 14 -1.60 -5.72 -9.55
C GLY A 14 -1.56 -6.91 -10.51
N ASP A 15 -1.17 -6.65 -11.75
CA ASP A 15 -1.01 -7.61 -12.84
C ASP A 15 0.41 -7.60 -13.47
N SER A 16 1.29 -6.72 -13.01
CA SER A 16 2.65 -6.58 -13.53
C SER A 16 3.71 -6.35 -12.44
N ASN A 17 4.98 -6.44 -12.83
CA ASN A 17 6.11 -6.24 -11.91
C ASN A 17 6.42 -4.76 -11.63
N ASN A 18 5.76 -3.82 -12.30
CA ASN A 18 5.96 -2.39 -12.09
C ASN A 18 4.67 -1.62 -12.34
N GLU A 19 4.14 -1.01 -11.28
CA GLU A 19 2.87 -0.29 -11.31
C GLU A 19 2.96 0.99 -10.52
N THR A 20 2.19 1.98 -10.94
CA THR A 20 2.09 3.26 -10.24
C THR A 20 0.62 3.56 -9.98
N TYR A 21 0.29 3.77 -8.71
CA TYR A 21 -1.06 4.07 -8.25
C TYR A 21 -1.17 5.51 -7.77
N ASN A 22 -2.27 6.17 -8.13
CA ASN A 22 -2.56 7.52 -7.64
C ASN A 22 -3.18 7.45 -6.23
N LEU A 23 -2.50 8.10 -5.27
CA LEU A 23 -2.88 8.13 -3.85
C LEU A 23 -3.31 9.53 -3.40
N SER A 24 -3.86 10.35 -4.30
CA SER A 24 -4.24 11.75 -4.04
C SER A 24 -5.25 11.96 -2.91
N THR A 25 -6.00 10.91 -2.55
CA THR A 25 -6.98 10.94 -1.44
C THR A 25 -6.33 10.80 -0.06
N LEU A 26 -5.06 10.38 0.00
CA LEU A 26 -4.35 10.23 1.27
C LEU A 26 -4.04 11.56 1.93
N LYS A 27 -4.13 11.58 3.25
CA LYS A 27 -3.75 12.72 4.07
C LYS A 27 -2.27 12.63 4.46
N ASN A 28 -1.75 13.69 5.06
CA ASN A 28 -0.40 13.70 5.59
C ASN A 28 -0.34 12.82 6.83
N SER A 29 0.26 11.65 6.69
CA SER A 29 0.35 10.63 7.73
C SER A 29 1.37 9.55 7.36
N VAL A 30 1.49 8.56 8.22
CA VAL A 30 2.30 7.36 7.98
C VAL A 30 1.38 6.21 7.57
N TYR A 31 1.83 5.43 6.60
CA TYR A 31 1.06 4.35 6.01
C TYR A 31 1.91 3.09 5.88
N ILE A 32 1.23 1.95 5.81
CA ILE A 32 1.82 0.63 5.55
C ILE A 32 1.16 0.07 4.28
N ALA A 33 1.98 -0.24 3.29
CA ALA A 33 1.59 -1.03 2.12
C ALA A 33 2.00 -2.48 2.34
N ASN A 34 1.03 -3.39 2.26
CA ASN A 34 1.28 -4.83 2.15
C ASN A 34 1.08 -5.22 0.68
N ILE A 35 2.04 -5.94 0.14
CA ILE A 35 2.07 -6.40 -1.26
C ILE A 35 2.17 -7.92 -1.22
N GLU A 36 1.13 -8.59 -1.67
CA GLU A 36 1.14 -10.04 -1.86
C GLU A 36 1.66 -10.36 -3.26
N LEU A 37 2.71 -11.15 -3.33
CA LEU A 37 3.30 -11.63 -4.57
C LEU A 37 2.59 -12.92 -5.02
N GLN A 38 2.65 -13.23 -6.31
CA GLN A 38 2.03 -14.43 -6.88
C GLN A 38 2.49 -15.75 -6.24
N ASN A 39 3.68 -15.76 -5.63
CA ASN A 39 4.21 -16.92 -4.90
C ASN A 39 3.70 -17.02 -3.44
N GLY A 40 2.74 -16.18 -3.04
CA GLY A 40 2.17 -16.13 -1.69
C GLY A 40 3.02 -15.38 -0.66
N ALA A 41 4.19 -14.85 -1.04
CA ALA A 41 4.99 -14.04 -0.14
C ALA A 41 4.37 -12.65 0.04
N THR A 42 4.39 -12.12 1.27
CA THR A 42 3.94 -10.76 1.56
C THR A 42 5.12 -9.85 1.88
N LEU A 43 5.21 -8.70 1.22
CA LEU A 43 6.14 -7.62 1.53
C LEU A 43 5.41 -6.48 2.23
N SER A 44 6.01 -5.94 3.28
CA SER A 44 5.50 -4.74 3.96
C SER A 44 6.45 -3.57 3.79
N LYS A 45 5.91 -2.42 3.39
CA LYS A 45 6.65 -1.16 3.24
C LYS A 45 5.94 -0.05 4.00
N LYS A 46 6.70 0.66 4.85
CA LYS A 46 6.24 1.85 5.57
C LYS A 46 6.68 3.11 4.83
N PHE A 47 5.79 4.08 4.69
CA PHE A 47 6.09 5.38 4.08
C PHE A 47 5.37 6.53 4.79
N ILE A 48 5.88 7.75 4.60
CA ILE A 48 5.32 8.98 5.16
C ILE A 48 4.84 9.86 4.01
N LYS A 49 3.55 10.20 3.99
CA LYS A 49 3.01 11.22 3.09
C LYS A 49 3.14 12.60 3.75
N LYS A 50 3.80 13.51 3.05
CA LYS A 50 3.93 14.93 3.40
C LYS A 50 3.02 15.80 2.54
#